data_AF-A0A8T0X7S6-F1
#
_entry.id   AF-A0A8T0X7S6-F1
#
_cell.length_a   1.000
_cell.length_b   1.000
_cell.length_c   1.000
_cell.angle_alpha   90.00
_cell.angle_beta   90.00
_cell.angle_gamma   90.00
#
_symmetry.space_group_name_H-M   'P 1'
#
loop_
_entity.id
_entity.type
_entity.pdbx_description
1 polymer ?
#
loop_
_entity_poly.entity_id
_entity_poly.type
_entity_poly.pdbx_seq_one_letter_code
_entity_poly.pdbx_strand_id
1 'polypeptide(L)'
;MSVHHFAPNPSRRVGPSSFAPTGRSAGGGSVTPSSPNSSDDEAASALTITNRCSPKSVFSLVSNLSEFKKQIVRDMGFGGILDIPCISKLNLKLSAWLLSKLDSEDSCLVFGPSRSIYVHEDDVGIVHGIPNGDIDVSTTSVTDEQLELLRSSIGLVSSDTRSIKGIEYILEKHLDDKSSSQEIDGFKVAFIVFVIGHLLAPYVKHDQVHLDFWGALKNPASLERYNWCRYVYGHVLEAAQKVSSEIINKGRVTSLSGCHYFLQVINLNF
;
A
#
# COMPACT_ATOMS: atom_id res chain seq x y z
N MET A 1 -16.86 -36.10 -17.42
CA MET A 1 -15.39 -36.25 -17.31
C MET A 1 -14.84 -36.61 -18.68
N SER A 2 -14.26 -35.65 -19.40
CA SER A 2 -13.56 -35.90 -20.65
C SER A 2 -12.32 -35.02 -20.67
N VAL A 3 -11.16 -35.66 -20.59
CA VAL A 3 -9.83 -35.03 -20.47
C VAL A 3 -9.22 -35.01 -21.86
N HIS A 4 -8.97 -33.81 -22.41
CA HIS A 4 -8.23 -33.67 -23.66
C HIS A 4 -6.72 -33.67 -23.38
N HIS A 5 -6.03 -34.66 -23.96
CA HIS A 5 -4.58 -34.85 -23.90
C HIS A 5 -3.93 -34.11 -25.08
N PHE A 6 -2.96 -33.23 -24.80
CA PHE A 6 -2.10 -32.61 -25.82
C PHE A 6 -0.71 -33.26 -25.77
N ALA A 7 -0.23 -33.75 -26.92
CA ALA A 7 1.09 -34.34 -27.10
C ALA A 7 2.17 -33.26 -27.39
N PRO A 8 3.44 -33.46 -26.97
CA PRO A 8 4.52 -32.50 -27.21
C PRO A 8 5.21 -32.74 -28.57
N ASN A 9 5.63 -31.65 -29.22
CA ASN A 9 6.34 -31.68 -30.51
C ASN A 9 7.86 -31.80 -30.31
N PRO A 10 8.61 -32.50 -31.19
CA PRO A 10 9.97 -32.95 -30.92
C PRO A 10 11.06 -31.94 -31.32
N SER A 11 12.15 -32.02 -30.55
CA SER A 11 13.43 -31.35 -30.69
C SER A 11 14.16 -31.71 -32.00
N ARG A 12 14.75 -30.70 -32.66
CA ARG A 12 15.60 -30.87 -33.85
C ARG A 12 17.09 -30.67 -33.52
N ARG A 13 17.88 -31.49 -34.23
CA ARG A 13 19.25 -31.93 -33.98
C ARG A 13 20.34 -30.92 -34.36
N VAL A 14 21.47 -31.14 -33.69
CA VAL A 14 22.84 -30.65 -33.90
C VAL A 14 23.46 -31.19 -35.21
N GLY A 15 24.34 -30.39 -35.84
CA GLY A 15 25.27 -30.76 -36.93
C GLY A 15 26.33 -29.67 -37.18
N PRO A 16 27.46 -29.95 -37.85
CA PRO A 16 28.78 -29.92 -37.18
C PRO A 16 29.80 -28.85 -37.62
N SER A 17 30.93 -28.88 -36.90
CA SER A 17 32.14 -28.04 -36.81
C SER A 17 33.02 -27.79 -38.06
N SER A 18 34.00 -26.89 -37.84
CA SER A 18 35.35 -26.76 -38.44
C SER A 18 35.52 -25.52 -39.36
N PHE A 19 36.64 -24.79 -39.47
CA PHE A 19 38.06 -24.92 -39.08
C PHE A 19 38.63 -23.51 -38.78
N ALA A 20 39.67 -23.44 -37.93
CA ALA A 20 40.53 -22.27 -37.78
C ALA A 20 41.70 -22.30 -38.79
N PRO A 21 42.36 -21.16 -39.03
CA PRO A 21 43.82 -21.16 -39.14
C PRO A 21 44.50 -20.15 -38.21
N THR A 22 45.63 -20.58 -37.67
CA THR A 22 46.61 -19.83 -36.89
C THR A 22 47.51 -18.97 -37.78
N GLY A 23 47.83 -17.75 -37.33
CA GLY A 23 48.89 -16.91 -37.88
C GLY A 23 49.52 -16.04 -36.78
N ARG A 24 50.83 -16.22 -36.57
CA ARG A 24 51.67 -15.60 -35.52
C ARG A 24 51.96 -14.12 -35.80
N SER A 25 52.12 -13.33 -34.72
CA SER A 25 53.42 -12.81 -34.22
C SER A 25 53.39 -11.34 -33.76
N ALA A 26 53.85 -11.15 -32.52
CA ALA A 26 54.67 -10.06 -31.97
C ALA A 26 54.33 -8.57 -32.19
N GLY A 27 54.35 -7.81 -31.09
CA GLY A 27 54.65 -6.37 -31.10
C GLY A 27 53.92 -5.60 -30.01
N GLY A 28 54.66 -5.17 -28.98
CA GLY A 28 54.13 -4.39 -27.86
C GLY A 28 53.76 -2.94 -28.21
N GLY A 29 53.13 -2.26 -27.25
CA GLY A 29 52.88 -0.83 -27.33
C GLY A 29 51.67 -0.40 -26.51
N SER A 30 51.93 0.11 -25.31
CA SER A 30 50.98 0.88 -24.50
C SER A 30 50.65 2.20 -25.18
N VAL A 31 49.40 2.41 -25.60
CA VAL A 31 48.81 3.76 -25.81
C VAL A 31 47.29 3.69 -25.58
N THR A 32 46.81 4.45 -24.61
CA THR A 32 45.39 4.76 -24.40
C THR A 32 44.82 5.58 -25.56
N PRO A 33 43.63 5.27 -26.10
CA PRO A 33 42.84 6.23 -26.82
C PRO A 33 41.65 6.69 -25.97
N SER A 34 41.71 7.94 -25.55
CA SER A 34 40.51 8.75 -25.30
C SER A 34 39.65 8.72 -26.56
N SER A 35 38.35 8.48 -26.43
CA SER A 35 37.39 8.82 -27.48
C SER A 35 36.21 9.58 -26.87
N PRO A 36 35.81 10.68 -27.51
CA PRO A 36 34.68 11.50 -27.10
C PRO A 36 33.41 10.85 -27.59
N ASN A 37 32.39 10.78 -26.74
CA ASN A 37 31.02 10.72 -27.24
C ASN A 37 30.13 11.52 -26.32
N SER A 38 29.75 12.69 -26.84
CA SER A 38 28.48 13.32 -26.56
C SER A 38 27.37 12.34 -26.90
N SER A 39 26.57 12.03 -25.90
CA SER A 39 25.19 11.64 -26.13
C SER A 39 24.42 12.19 -24.95
N ASP A 40 23.51 13.10 -25.28
CA ASP A 40 22.61 13.83 -24.41
C ASP A 40 21.71 12.87 -23.61
N ASP A 41 22.30 12.20 -22.63
CA ASP A 41 21.60 11.39 -21.63
C ASP A 41 21.26 12.22 -20.39
N GLU A 42 20.98 13.52 -20.56
CA GLU A 42 20.02 14.18 -19.67
C GLU A 42 18.61 13.85 -20.18
N ALA A 43 18.32 12.54 -20.16
CA ALA A 43 17.03 11.98 -20.42
C ALA A 43 16.01 12.71 -19.55
N ALA A 44 15.09 13.40 -20.22
CA ALA A 44 13.86 13.91 -19.65
C ALA A 44 13.38 12.93 -18.57
N SER A 45 13.41 13.37 -17.32
CA SER A 45 12.97 12.56 -16.18
C SER A 45 11.60 11.99 -16.55
N ALA A 46 11.51 10.68 -16.77
CA ALA A 46 10.21 10.05 -16.99
C ALA A 46 9.40 10.29 -15.71
N LEU A 47 8.49 11.26 -15.77
CA LEU A 47 7.72 11.79 -14.64
C LEU A 47 6.88 10.65 -14.05
N THR A 48 7.44 9.98 -13.05
CA THR A 48 6.86 8.77 -12.47
C THR A 48 5.86 9.17 -11.38
N ILE A 49 4.64 8.65 -11.46
CA ILE A 49 3.62 8.82 -10.42
C ILE A 49 4.15 8.19 -9.13
N THR A 50 4.14 8.95 -8.03
CA THR A 50 4.56 8.46 -6.71
C THR A 50 3.37 8.04 -5.86
N ASN A 51 3.56 7.14 -4.91
CA ASN A 51 2.54 6.74 -3.92
C ASN A 51 3.21 6.21 -2.64
N ARG A 52 2.44 6.09 -1.56
CA ARG A 52 2.89 5.50 -0.29
C ARG A 52 2.15 4.20 0.06
N CYS A 53 1.18 3.76 -0.76
CA CYS A 53 0.46 2.52 -0.57
C CYS A 53 1.41 1.33 -0.81
N SER A 54 1.60 0.51 0.22
CA SER A 54 2.48 -0.65 0.24
C SER A 54 1.77 -1.86 0.87
N PRO A 55 0.94 -2.58 0.09
CA PRO A 55 0.42 -3.89 0.49
C PRO A 55 1.54 -4.86 0.88
N LYS A 56 2.70 -4.76 0.23
CA LYS A 56 3.90 -5.54 0.58
C LYS A 56 4.37 -5.31 2.01
N SER A 57 4.37 -4.07 2.50
CA SER A 57 4.77 -3.77 3.88
C SER A 57 3.82 -4.43 4.88
N VAL A 58 2.51 -4.36 4.61
CA VAL A 58 1.50 -5.01 5.46
C VAL A 58 1.61 -6.53 5.39
N PHE A 59 1.77 -7.12 4.20
CA PHE A 59 2.01 -8.55 4.02
C PHE A 59 3.21 -9.04 4.83
N SER A 60 4.34 -8.34 4.74
CA SER A 60 5.56 -8.68 5.48
C SER A 60 5.34 -8.64 6.99
N LEU A 61 4.59 -7.65 7.50
CA LEU A 61 4.25 -7.58 8.92
C LEU A 61 3.39 -8.78 9.33
N VAL A 62 2.24 -8.99 8.68
CA VAL A 62 1.25 -10.01 9.11
C VAL A 62 1.78 -11.43 8.96
N SER A 63 2.67 -11.67 7.99
CA SER A 63 3.32 -12.97 7.79
C SER A 63 4.24 -13.37 8.95
N ASN A 64 4.77 -12.39 9.70
CA ASN A 64 5.69 -12.61 10.82
C ASN A 64 4.99 -12.56 12.20
N LEU A 65 3.69 -12.28 12.25
CA LEU A 65 2.95 -12.27 13.51
C LEU A 65 2.80 -13.68 14.08
N SER A 66 2.93 -13.82 15.40
CA SER A 66 2.55 -15.03 16.11
C SER A 66 1.03 -15.26 16.00
N GLU A 67 0.57 -16.50 16.14
CA GLU A 67 -0.87 -16.78 16.16
C GLU A 67 -1.61 -16.03 17.26
N PHE A 68 -0.96 -15.79 18.41
CA PHE A 68 -1.52 -14.96 19.47
C PHE A 68 -1.81 -13.53 18.99
N LYS A 69 -0.85 -12.88 18.32
CA LYS A 69 -1.04 -11.55 17.74
C LYS A 69 -2.07 -11.55 16.61
N LYS A 70 -2.09 -12.59 15.77
CA LYS A 70 -3.13 -12.74 14.74
C LYS A 70 -4.52 -12.86 15.36
N GLN A 71 -4.66 -13.53 16.50
CA GLN A 71 -5.94 -13.60 17.20
C GLN A 71 -6.37 -12.22 17.70
N ILE A 72 -5.47 -11.42 18.28
CA ILE A 72 -5.75 -10.02 18.64
C ILE A 72 -6.26 -9.22 17.41
N VAL A 73 -5.64 -9.42 16.25
CA VAL A 73 -6.05 -8.75 15.00
C VAL A 73 -7.45 -9.16 14.55
N ARG A 74 -7.81 -10.44 14.70
CA ARG A 74 -9.17 -10.93 14.41
C ARG A 74 -10.18 -10.36 15.41
N ASP A 75 -9.84 -10.37 16.70
CA ASP A 75 -10.73 -9.93 17.79
C ASP A 75 -11.07 -8.44 17.69
N MET A 76 -10.14 -7.60 17.22
CA MET A 76 -10.40 -6.18 16.97
C MET A 76 -11.09 -5.90 15.63
N GLY A 77 -11.45 -6.94 14.87
CA GLY A 77 -12.22 -6.86 13.63
C GLY A 77 -11.41 -6.60 12.35
N PHE A 78 -10.08 -6.70 12.39
CA PHE A 78 -9.18 -6.49 11.24
C PHE A 78 -8.68 -7.82 10.64
N GLY A 79 -9.43 -8.90 10.82
CA GLY A 79 -9.02 -10.25 10.43
C GLY A 79 -8.66 -10.39 8.95
N GLY A 80 -9.35 -9.69 8.05
CA GLY A 80 -9.07 -9.79 6.60
C GLY A 80 -7.71 -9.21 6.19
N ILE A 81 -7.12 -8.33 7.01
CA ILE A 81 -5.77 -7.81 6.76
C ILE A 81 -4.71 -8.91 6.86
N LEU A 82 -4.98 -9.98 7.61
CA LEU A 82 -4.08 -11.13 7.73
C LEU A 82 -3.96 -11.91 6.41
N ASP A 83 -4.97 -11.83 5.54
CA ASP A 83 -5.05 -12.56 4.28
C ASP A 83 -4.63 -11.72 3.07
N ILE A 84 -4.04 -10.54 3.31
CA ILE A 84 -3.61 -9.65 2.23
C ILE A 84 -2.59 -10.34 1.31
N PRO A 85 -2.74 -10.26 -0.03
CA PRO A 85 -1.78 -10.86 -0.94
C PRO A 85 -0.44 -10.11 -0.96
N CYS A 86 0.65 -10.84 -1.22
CA CYS A 86 1.98 -10.26 -1.41
C CYS A 86 2.10 -9.51 -2.74
N ILE A 87 1.60 -8.28 -2.77
CA ILE A 87 1.64 -7.41 -3.97
C ILE A 87 2.85 -6.48 -3.88
N SER A 88 3.88 -6.78 -4.67
CA SER A 88 5.15 -6.05 -4.65
C SER A 88 5.16 -4.76 -5.48
N LYS A 89 4.24 -4.63 -6.46
CA LYS A 89 4.14 -3.46 -7.34
C LYS A 89 2.67 -3.18 -7.66
N LEU A 90 2.24 -1.95 -7.37
CA LEU A 90 0.92 -1.45 -7.76
C LEU A 90 0.98 -0.85 -9.17
N ASN A 91 -0.07 -1.04 -9.97
CA ASN A 91 -0.17 -0.37 -11.26
C ASN A 91 -0.65 1.08 -11.08
N LEU A 92 0.28 2.02 -10.88
CA LEU A 92 -0.05 3.41 -10.56
C LEU A 92 -0.73 4.16 -11.71
N LYS A 93 -0.50 3.74 -12.96
CA LYS A 93 -1.23 4.27 -14.11
C LYS A 93 -2.69 3.85 -14.06
N LEU A 94 -2.97 2.57 -13.75
CA LEU A 94 -4.32 2.08 -13.53
C LEU A 94 -4.99 2.76 -12.34
N SER A 95 -4.29 2.93 -11.20
CA SER A 95 -4.82 3.68 -10.07
C SER A 95 -5.22 5.11 -10.45
N ALA A 96 -4.32 5.84 -11.11
CA ALA A 96 -4.59 7.21 -11.52
C ALA A 96 -5.78 7.28 -12.49
N TRP A 97 -5.86 6.32 -13.42
CA TRP A 97 -6.98 6.21 -14.34
C TRP A 97 -8.30 5.93 -13.59
N LEU A 98 -8.35 4.93 -12.70
CA LEU A 98 -9.53 4.61 -11.91
C LEU A 98 -9.98 5.78 -11.03
N LEU A 99 -9.04 6.44 -10.35
CA LEU A 99 -9.33 7.64 -9.53
C LEU A 99 -9.89 8.79 -10.38
N SER A 100 -9.41 8.96 -11.61
CA SER A 100 -9.99 9.95 -12.54
C SER A 100 -11.35 9.55 -13.12
N LYS A 101 -11.80 8.31 -12.89
CA LYS A 101 -13.13 7.83 -13.24
C LYS A 101 -14.08 7.82 -12.04
N LEU A 102 -13.58 7.97 -10.81
CA LEU A 102 -14.41 7.96 -9.62
C LEU A 102 -15.08 9.33 -9.46
N ASP A 103 -16.39 9.36 -9.67
CA ASP A 103 -17.23 10.49 -9.29
C ASP A 103 -17.42 10.47 -7.78
N SER A 104 -16.99 11.54 -7.11
CA SER A 104 -17.05 11.62 -5.65
C SER A 104 -18.43 11.97 -5.11
N GLU A 105 -19.29 12.60 -5.91
CA GLU A 105 -20.62 13.02 -5.49
C GLU A 105 -21.60 11.83 -5.62
N ASP A 106 -21.56 11.15 -6.77
CA ASP A 106 -22.42 10.00 -7.04
C ASP A 106 -21.84 8.67 -6.55
N SER A 107 -20.62 8.67 -6.00
CA SER A 107 -19.96 7.49 -5.45
C SER A 107 -19.85 6.34 -6.47
N CYS A 108 -19.42 6.64 -7.70
CA CYS A 108 -19.37 5.65 -8.78
C CYS A 108 -18.21 5.82 -9.77
N LEU A 109 -17.72 4.71 -10.33
CA LEU A 109 -16.74 4.71 -11.41
C LEU A 109 -17.45 4.89 -12.77
N VAL A 110 -17.20 6.00 -13.45
CA VAL A 110 -17.84 6.37 -14.72
C VAL A 110 -16.94 6.00 -15.92
N PHE A 111 -17.38 5.04 -16.72
CA PHE A 111 -16.65 4.58 -17.92
C PHE A 111 -17.23 5.10 -19.24
N GLY A 112 -18.33 5.85 -19.17
CA GLY A 112 -19.01 6.46 -20.31
C GLY A 112 -20.45 6.87 -19.93
N PRO A 113 -21.23 7.44 -20.87
CA PRO A 113 -22.55 8.01 -20.59
C PRO A 113 -23.58 7.05 -19.99
N SER A 114 -23.40 5.75 -20.16
CA SER A 114 -24.36 4.72 -19.70
C SER A 114 -23.68 3.57 -18.95
N ARG A 115 -22.41 3.74 -18.54
CA ARG A 115 -21.68 2.71 -17.80
C ARG A 115 -21.08 3.31 -16.55
N SER A 116 -21.73 3.08 -15.42
CA SER A 116 -21.25 3.37 -14.08
C SER A 116 -21.16 2.09 -13.25
N ILE A 117 -20.22 2.05 -12.31
CA ILE A 117 -20.14 1.02 -11.27
C ILE A 117 -20.18 1.76 -9.94
N TYR A 118 -21.24 1.57 -9.17
CA TYR A 118 -21.34 2.15 -7.83
C TYR A 118 -20.33 1.49 -6.90
N VAL A 119 -19.69 2.31 -6.08
CA VAL A 119 -18.73 1.89 -5.07
C VAL A 119 -19.18 2.48 -3.75
N HIS A 120 -19.24 1.65 -2.72
CA HIS A 120 -19.69 2.04 -1.39
C HIS A 120 -18.61 1.73 -0.35
N GLU A 121 -18.76 2.31 0.84
CA GLU A 121 -17.89 2.00 1.97
C GLU A 121 -17.92 0.51 2.33
N ASP A 122 -19.07 -0.16 2.24
CA ASP A 122 -19.22 -1.60 2.50
C ASP A 122 -18.29 -2.46 1.63
N ASP A 123 -18.03 -2.02 0.40
CA ASP A 123 -17.12 -2.74 -0.51
C ASP A 123 -15.69 -2.74 0.05
N VAL A 124 -15.28 -1.70 0.81
CA VAL A 124 -13.99 -1.67 1.52
C VAL A 124 -13.94 -2.80 2.55
N GLY A 125 -15.03 -3.01 3.28
CA GLY A 125 -15.17 -4.10 4.24
C GLY A 125 -15.06 -5.47 3.57
N ILE A 126 -15.66 -5.64 2.40
CA ILE A 126 -15.57 -6.88 1.60
C ILE A 126 -14.13 -7.13 1.13
N VAL A 127 -13.44 -6.10 0.62
CA VAL A 127 -12.08 -6.23 0.07
C VAL A 127 -11.02 -6.42 1.15
N HIS A 128 -11.15 -5.73 2.29
CA HIS A 128 -10.11 -5.69 3.32
C HIS A 128 -10.44 -6.49 4.59
N GLY A 129 -11.70 -6.90 4.77
CA GLY A 129 -12.19 -7.56 5.99
C GLY A 129 -11.91 -6.71 7.23
N ILE A 130 -12.28 -5.42 7.17
CA ILE A 130 -12.18 -4.43 8.25
C ILE A 130 -13.58 -3.99 8.73
N PRO A 131 -13.70 -3.39 9.92
CA PRO A 131 -15.01 -3.13 10.50
C PRO A 131 -15.78 -2.02 9.78
N ASN A 132 -17.08 -2.26 9.64
CA ASN A 132 -18.10 -1.28 9.23
C ASN A 132 -19.04 -1.02 10.41
N GLY A 133 -18.48 -0.46 11.50
CA GLY A 133 -19.22 -0.23 12.73
C GLY A 133 -20.13 0.99 12.68
N ASP A 134 -20.92 1.20 13.74
CA ASP A 134 -21.91 2.28 13.82
C ASP A 134 -21.32 3.63 14.24
N ILE A 135 -20.07 3.67 14.72
CA ILE A 135 -19.42 4.89 15.20
C ILE A 135 -18.51 5.45 14.13
N ASP A 136 -18.81 6.66 13.65
CA ASP A 136 -17.95 7.32 12.67
C ASP A 136 -16.61 7.73 13.29
N VAL A 137 -15.49 7.33 12.68
CA VAL A 137 -14.13 7.66 13.15
C VAL A 137 -13.94 9.18 13.26
N SER A 138 -14.50 9.95 12.34
CA SER A 138 -14.38 11.42 12.30
C SER A 138 -15.08 12.14 13.45
N THR A 139 -16.02 11.46 14.13
CA THR A 139 -16.73 12.03 15.30
C THR A 139 -15.92 11.94 16.59
N THR A 140 -14.78 11.25 16.55
CA THR A 140 -13.90 11.07 17.70
C THR A 140 -12.87 12.20 17.79
N SER A 141 -12.45 12.55 19.00
CA SER A 141 -11.44 13.58 19.21
C SER A 141 -10.51 13.26 20.38
N VAL A 142 -9.31 13.81 20.31
CA VAL A 142 -8.28 13.77 21.34
C VAL A 142 -7.86 15.20 21.67
N THR A 143 -7.60 15.47 22.95
CA THR A 143 -6.84 16.66 23.33
C THR A 143 -5.37 16.47 22.94
N ASP A 144 -4.60 17.55 22.89
CA ASP A 144 -3.18 17.49 22.56
C ASP A 144 -2.41 16.58 23.53
N GLU A 145 -2.75 16.62 24.83
CA GLU A 145 -2.12 15.74 25.83
C GLU A 145 -2.46 14.27 25.58
N GLN A 146 -3.71 13.96 25.22
CA GLN A 146 -4.13 12.59 24.90
C GLN A 146 -3.45 12.08 23.63
N LEU A 147 -3.28 12.96 22.64
CA LEU A 147 -2.57 12.65 21.41
C LEU A 147 -1.09 12.35 21.67
N GLU A 148 -0.43 13.14 22.51
CA GLU A 148 0.95 12.89 22.93
C GLU A 148 1.10 11.58 23.69
N LEU A 149 0.15 11.22 24.55
CA LEU A 149 0.14 9.94 25.26
C LEU A 149 -0.01 8.76 24.29
N LEU A 150 -0.96 8.84 23.35
CA LEU A 150 -1.15 7.80 22.34
C LEU A 150 0.09 7.62 21.48
N ARG A 151 0.69 8.72 21.02
CA ARG A 151 1.94 8.71 20.25
C ARG A 151 3.08 8.08 21.04
N SER A 152 3.26 8.50 22.29
CA SER A 152 4.31 7.96 23.18
C SER A 152 4.13 6.46 23.43
N SER A 153 2.88 5.98 23.53
CA SER A 153 2.58 4.56 23.74
C SER A 153 3.08 3.64 22.63
N ILE A 154 3.27 4.19 21.42
CA ILE A 154 3.80 3.48 20.25
C ILE A 154 5.18 3.98 19.82
N GLY A 155 5.90 4.65 20.73
CA GLY A 155 7.25 5.15 20.48
C GLY A 155 7.34 6.31 19.49
N LEU A 156 6.22 6.99 19.20
CA LEU A 156 6.19 8.26 18.49
C LEU A 156 6.49 9.40 19.47
N VAL A 157 7.76 9.81 19.58
CA VAL A 157 8.17 10.98 20.40
C VAL A 157 8.38 12.19 19.49
N SER A 158 7.96 13.37 19.95
CA SER A 158 7.87 14.60 19.16
C SER A 158 9.15 14.96 18.38
N SER A 159 8.96 15.47 17.15
CA SER A 159 9.93 16.02 16.18
C SER A 159 10.66 15.05 15.23
N ASP A 160 10.91 13.78 15.55
CA ASP A 160 11.60 12.90 14.59
C ASP A 160 10.59 12.24 13.63
N THR A 161 10.47 12.78 12.43
CA THR A 161 9.67 12.28 11.30
C THR A 161 10.11 10.89 10.80
N ARG A 162 11.00 10.20 11.52
CA ARG A 162 11.52 8.84 11.26
C ARG A 162 11.12 7.83 12.33
N SER A 163 10.02 8.07 13.02
CA SER A 163 9.51 7.26 14.13
C SER A 163 8.93 5.88 13.76
N ILE A 164 9.15 5.39 12.53
CA ILE A 164 8.77 4.04 12.08
C ILE A 164 9.38 2.97 13.02
N LYS A 165 10.60 3.21 13.52
CA LYS A 165 11.29 2.27 14.43
C LYS A 165 10.56 2.06 15.76
N GLY A 166 9.85 3.07 16.27
CA GLY A 166 9.07 2.95 17.50
C GLY A 166 7.86 2.03 17.30
N ILE A 167 7.15 2.22 16.20
CA ILE A 167 6.02 1.36 15.80
C ILE A 167 6.51 -0.07 15.56
N GLU A 168 7.59 -0.25 14.79
CA GLU A 168 8.20 -1.56 14.52
C GLU A 168 8.59 -2.28 15.82
N TYR A 169 9.22 -1.59 16.77
CA TYR A 169 9.58 -2.15 18.07
C TYR A 169 8.37 -2.73 18.82
N ILE A 170 7.26 -1.98 18.86
CA ILE A 170 6.02 -2.45 19.51
C ILE A 170 5.40 -3.61 18.75
N LEU A 171 5.40 -3.55 17.41
CA LEU A 171 4.88 -4.63 16.56
C LEU A 171 5.69 -5.91 16.68
N GLU A 172 7.00 -5.84 16.92
CA GLU A 172 7.89 -6.99 17.07
C GLU A 172 7.88 -7.57 18.50
N LYS A 173 7.63 -6.75 19.53
CA LYS A 173 7.64 -7.17 20.95
C LYS A 173 6.79 -8.42 21.19
N HIS A 174 7.34 -9.43 21.85
CA HIS A 174 6.63 -10.67 22.14
C HIS A 174 5.34 -10.42 22.95
N LEU A 175 4.26 -11.11 22.59
CA LEU A 175 2.99 -11.09 23.31
C LEU A 175 2.45 -12.53 23.44
N ASP A 176 1.89 -12.81 24.60
CA ASP A 176 1.30 -14.07 25.02
C ASP A 176 0.16 -13.84 26.04
N ASP A 177 -0.37 -14.93 26.59
CA ASP A 177 -1.47 -14.94 27.56
C ASP A 177 -1.14 -14.25 28.91
N LYS A 178 0.15 -13.97 29.17
CA LYS A 178 0.61 -13.29 30.39
C LYS A 178 0.86 -11.80 30.17
N SER A 179 0.77 -11.34 28.93
CA SER A 179 0.98 -9.94 28.58
C SER A 179 -0.12 -9.07 29.20
N SER A 180 0.26 -7.88 29.67
CA SER A 180 -0.67 -6.93 30.27
C SER A 180 -1.63 -6.34 29.23
N SER A 181 -2.79 -5.84 29.69
CA SER A 181 -3.73 -5.13 28.81
C SER A 181 -3.09 -3.94 28.11
N GLN A 182 -2.21 -3.21 28.79
CA GLN A 182 -1.49 -2.07 28.22
C GLN A 182 -0.56 -2.48 27.06
N GLU A 183 0.08 -3.65 27.15
CA GLU A 183 0.93 -4.17 26.07
C GLU A 183 0.11 -4.61 24.85
N ILE A 184 -1.04 -5.25 25.10
CA ILE A 184 -1.99 -5.63 24.05
C ILE A 184 -2.56 -4.38 23.36
N ASP A 185 -2.98 -3.38 24.14
CA ASP A 185 -3.52 -2.12 23.63
C ASP A 185 -2.46 -1.34 22.84
N GLY A 186 -1.21 -1.29 23.32
CA GLY A 186 -0.09 -0.72 22.57
C GLY A 186 0.13 -1.41 21.22
N PHE A 187 0.04 -2.75 21.17
CA PHE A 187 0.10 -3.49 19.91
C PHE A 187 -1.06 -3.16 18.97
N LYS A 188 -2.30 -3.10 19.47
CA LYS A 188 -3.47 -2.73 18.66
C LYS A 188 -3.30 -1.34 18.04
N VAL A 189 -2.93 -0.35 18.85
CA VAL A 189 -2.67 1.03 18.37
C VAL A 189 -1.57 1.03 17.31
N ALA A 190 -0.45 0.37 17.57
CA ALA A 190 0.68 0.29 16.62
C ALA A 190 0.27 -0.38 15.30
N PHE A 191 -0.51 -1.47 15.37
CA PHE A 191 -0.99 -2.20 14.21
C PHE A 191 -1.92 -1.34 13.34
N ILE A 192 -2.91 -0.67 13.94
CA ILE A 192 -3.83 0.19 13.19
C ILE A 192 -3.09 1.36 12.55
N VAL A 193 -2.21 2.04 13.29
CA VAL A 193 -1.39 3.14 12.74
C VAL A 193 -0.53 2.65 11.57
N PHE A 194 0.09 1.48 11.70
CA PHE A 194 0.91 0.90 10.64
C PHE A 194 0.07 0.58 9.40
N VAL A 195 -1.05 -0.12 9.55
CA VAL A 195 -1.90 -0.55 8.44
C VAL A 195 -2.57 0.64 7.74
N ILE A 196 -3.00 1.66 8.48
CA ILE A 196 -3.53 2.89 7.89
C ILE A 196 -2.43 3.63 7.13
N GLY A 197 -1.27 3.83 7.74
CA GLY A 197 -0.15 4.55 7.13
C GLY A 197 0.43 3.87 5.88
N HIS A 198 0.30 2.55 5.75
CA HIS A 198 0.86 1.80 4.63
C HIS A 198 -0.17 1.32 3.61
N LEU A 199 -1.45 1.16 3.95
CA LEU A 199 -2.42 0.53 3.05
C LEU A 199 -3.74 1.28 2.99
N LEU A 200 -4.37 1.52 4.13
CA LEU A 200 -5.79 1.92 4.19
C LEU A 200 -6.02 3.42 3.99
N ALA A 201 -5.13 4.29 4.47
CA ALA A 201 -5.16 5.72 4.14
C ALA A 201 -3.75 6.32 4.08
N PRO A 202 -2.85 5.79 3.22
CA PRO A 202 -1.50 6.29 3.12
C PRO A 202 -1.51 7.74 2.60
N TYR A 203 -0.93 8.64 3.38
CA TYR A 203 -0.82 10.06 3.03
C TYR A 203 0.56 10.42 2.45
N VAL A 204 0.61 11.46 1.61
CA VAL A 204 1.82 11.82 0.85
C VAL A 204 2.71 12.81 1.61
N LYS A 205 2.15 13.58 2.55
CA LYS A 205 2.91 14.50 3.42
C LYS A 205 3.33 13.81 4.72
N HIS A 206 4.48 14.22 5.26
CA HIS A 206 5.08 13.71 6.50
C HIS A 206 4.30 14.04 7.78
N ASP A 207 3.08 14.58 7.67
CA ASP A 207 2.21 14.88 8.81
C ASP A 207 1.45 13.64 9.28
N GLN A 208 2.20 12.62 9.72
CA GLN A 208 1.67 11.60 10.66
C GLN A 208 1.04 12.25 11.92
N VAL A 209 1.30 13.54 12.11
CA VAL A 209 0.77 14.43 13.13
C VAL A 209 -0.73 14.74 12.96
N HIS A 210 -1.33 14.55 11.77
CA HIS A 210 -2.70 15.00 11.49
C HIS A 210 -3.64 13.87 11.05
N LEU A 211 -3.50 12.70 11.65
CA LEU A 211 -4.41 11.59 11.44
C LEU A 211 -5.62 11.77 12.36
N ASP A 212 -6.77 12.08 11.80
CA ASP A 212 -8.06 12.27 12.48
C ASP A 212 -8.62 10.99 13.16
N PHE A 213 -8.01 9.82 12.93
CA PHE A 213 -8.42 8.57 13.57
C PHE A 213 -7.92 8.37 15.01
N TRP A 214 -7.04 9.24 15.55
CA TRP A 214 -6.50 9.05 16.91
C TRP A 214 -7.58 8.98 17.99
N GLY A 215 -8.72 9.65 17.80
CA GLY A 215 -9.84 9.58 18.73
C GLY A 215 -10.42 8.18 18.88
N ALA A 216 -10.46 7.38 17.80
CA ALA A 216 -10.90 5.99 17.85
C ALA A 216 -9.90 5.10 18.62
N LEU A 217 -8.61 5.45 18.59
CA LEU A 217 -7.55 4.69 19.25
C LEU A 217 -7.48 4.91 20.77
N LYS A 218 -8.26 5.84 21.33
CA LYS A 218 -8.39 6.02 22.79
C LYS A 218 -8.98 4.81 23.48
N ASN A 219 -9.80 4.02 22.77
CA ASN A 219 -10.40 2.82 23.32
C ASN A 219 -10.09 1.60 22.44
N PRO A 220 -8.88 1.03 22.54
CA PRO A 220 -8.47 -0.14 21.76
C PRO A 220 -9.31 -1.40 22.04
N ALA A 221 -10.11 -1.39 23.11
CA ALA A 221 -11.03 -2.48 23.44
C ALA A 221 -12.29 -2.53 22.57
N SER A 222 -12.59 -1.49 21.80
CA SER A 222 -13.82 -1.42 20.98
C SER A 222 -13.57 -0.93 19.55
N LEU A 223 -12.42 -1.29 18.97
CA LEU A 223 -12.03 -0.83 17.63
C LEU A 223 -13.01 -1.32 16.55
N GLU A 224 -13.64 -2.46 16.76
CA GLU A 224 -14.63 -3.08 15.88
C GLU A 224 -15.93 -2.27 15.77
N ARG A 225 -16.22 -1.38 16.72
CA ARG A 225 -17.43 -0.53 16.70
C ARG A 225 -17.31 0.68 15.80
N TYR A 226 -16.11 1.00 15.32
CA TYR A 226 -15.88 2.16 14.46
C TYR A 226 -16.04 1.81 12.98
N ASN A 227 -16.53 2.76 12.20
CA ASN A 227 -16.67 2.64 10.75
C ASN A 227 -15.34 2.93 10.04
N TRP A 228 -14.43 1.97 10.06
CA TRP A 228 -13.16 2.07 9.33
C TRP A 228 -13.35 1.99 7.81
N CYS A 229 -14.42 1.33 7.36
CA CYS A 229 -14.80 1.28 5.95
C CYS A 229 -15.05 2.69 5.38
N ARG A 230 -15.90 3.47 6.04
CA ARG A 230 -16.18 4.87 5.70
C ARG A 230 -14.93 5.73 5.76
N TYR A 231 -14.13 5.57 6.82
CA TYR A 231 -12.88 6.30 6.97
C TYR A 231 -11.96 6.13 5.75
N VAL A 232 -11.74 4.88 5.35
CA VAL A 232 -10.91 4.53 4.19
C VAL A 232 -11.52 5.02 2.89
N TYR A 233 -12.82 4.81 2.70
CA TYR A 233 -13.50 5.21 1.49
C TYR A 233 -13.49 6.74 1.30
N GLY A 234 -13.69 7.51 2.37
CA GLY A 234 -13.54 8.96 2.37
C GLY A 234 -12.18 9.41 1.82
N HIS A 235 -11.08 8.79 2.25
CA HIS A 235 -9.75 9.09 1.71
C HIS A 235 -9.56 8.66 0.25
N VAL A 236 -10.29 7.66 -0.24
CA VAL A 236 -10.31 7.31 -1.67
C VAL A 236 -11.05 8.38 -2.48
N LEU A 237 -12.16 8.90 -1.98
CA LEU A 237 -12.91 10.01 -2.59
C LEU A 237 -12.07 11.29 -2.65
N GLU A 238 -11.41 11.66 -1.53
CA GLU A 238 -10.46 12.79 -1.50
C GLU A 238 -9.32 12.62 -2.51
N ALA A 239 -8.80 11.40 -2.65
CA ALA A 239 -7.76 11.10 -3.63
C ALA A 239 -8.27 11.27 -5.07
N ALA A 240 -9.52 10.89 -5.35
CA ALA A 240 -10.14 11.09 -6.67
C ALA A 240 -10.33 12.58 -6.99
N GLN A 241 -10.84 13.36 -6.04
CA GLN A 241 -10.97 14.82 -6.18
C GLN A 241 -9.62 15.49 -6.43
N LYS A 242 -8.58 15.07 -5.71
CA LYS A 242 -7.20 15.55 -5.90
C LYS A 242 -6.67 15.18 -7.29
N VAL A 243 -6.85 13.93 -7.74
CA VAL A 243 -6.44 13.48 -9.07
C VAL A 243 -7.11 14.29 -10.17
N SER A 244 -8.43 14.48 -10.08
CA SER A 244 -9.19 15.29 -11.02
C SER A 244 -8.67 16.74 -11.07
N SER A 245 -8.43 17.33 -9.90
CA SER A 245 -7.84 18.68 -9.79
C SER A 245 -6.44 18.78 -10.39
N GLU A 246 -5.58 17.76 -10.21
CA GLU A 246 -4.24 17.76 -10.81
C GLU A 246 -4.28 17.63 -12.33
N ILE A 247 -5.18 16.80 -12.87
CA ILE A 247 -5.37 16.65 -14.32
C ILE A 247 -5.83 17.98 -14.93
N ILE A 248 -6.82 18.64 -14.31
CA ILE A 248 -7.33 19.93 -14.80
C ILE A 248 -6.25 21.01 -14.74
N ASN A 249 -5.53 21.14 -13.62
CA ASN A 249 -4.62 22.26 -13.41
C ASN A 249 -3.21 22.05 -14.00
N LYS A 250 -2.74 20.80 -14.08
CA LYS A 250 -1.36 20.46 -14.45
C LYS A 250 -1.27 19.55 -15.67
N GLY A 251 -2.39 19.05 -16.18
CA GLY A 251 -2.44 18.08 -17.29
C GLY A 251 -1.95 16.67 -16.93
N ARG A 252 -1.56 16.43 -15.67
CA ARG A 252 -0.96 15.16 -15.23
C ARG A 252 -1.09 14.95 -13.72
N VAL A 253 -1.13 13.67 -13.34
CA VAL A 253 -1.05 13.22 -11.94
C VAL A 253 0.41 13.06 -11.54
N THR A 254 0.76 13.51 -10.33
CA THR A 254 2.13 13.44 -9.81
C THR A 254 2.28 12.53 -8.59
N SER A 255 1.23 12.43 -7.78
CA SER A 255 1.22 11.60 -6.57
C SER A 255 -0.17 11.04 -6.31
N LEU A 256 -0.24 9.83 -5.76
CA LEU A 256 -1.46 9.19 -5.32
C LEU A 256 -1.47 9.07 -3.78
N SER A 257 -2.63 9.31 -3.19
CA SER A 257 -2.94 9.17 -1.76
C SER A 257 -4.11 8.19 -1.56
N GLY A 258 -4.37 7.82 -0.31
CA GLY A 258 -5.50 6.96 0.04
C GLY A 258 -5.31 5.51 -0.42
N CYS A 259 -6.28 4.66 -0.13
CA CYS A 259 -6.25 3.25 -0.55
C CYS A 259 -6.62 3.09 -2.03
N HIS A 260 -5.83 3.62 -2.96
CA HIS A 260 -6.12 3.41 -4.39
C HIS A 260 -5.98 1.94 -4.84
N TYR A 261 -5.35 1.09 -4.02
CA TYR A 261 -5.27 -0.35 -4.22
C TYR A 261 -6.67 -1.00 -4.23
N PHE A 262 -7.56 -0.55 -3.34
CA PHE A 262 -8.95 -0.99 -3.26
C PHE A 262 -9.66 -0.97 -4.63
N LEU A 263 -9.51 0.13 -5.38
CA LEU A 263 -10.14 0.28 -6.70
C LEU A 263 -9.60 -0.73 -7.73
N GLN A 264 -8.33 -1.15 -7.61
CA GLN A 264 -7.77 -2.17 -8.50
C GLN A 264 -8.34 -3.56 -8.20
N VAL A 265 -8.67 -3.85 -6.93
CA VAL A 265 -9.26 -5.14 -6.54
C VAL A 265 -10.70 -5.22 -7.02
N ILE A 266 -11.50 -4.16 -6.81
CA ILE A 266 -12.90 -4.13 -7.25
C ILE A 266 -13.02 -4.22 -8.77
N ASN A 267 -12.17 -3.53 -9.51
CA ASN A 267 -12.21 -3.56 -10.98
C ASN A 267 -11.99 -4.96 -11.57
N LEU A 268 -11.31 -5.87 -10.85
CA LEU A 268 -11.09 -7.24 -11.30
C LEU A 268 -12.28 -8.18 -11.03
N ASN A 269 -13.25 -7.75 -10.22
CA ASN A 269 -14.42 -8.55 -9.82
C ASN A 269 -15.70 -8.20 -10.60
N PHE A 270 -15.62 -7.26 -11.56
CA PHE A 270 -16.72 -6.82 -12.44
C PHE A 270 -16.30 -6.85 -13.92
#